data_AF-A0A1S2M939-F1
#
_entry.id   AF-A0A1S2M939-F1
#
_cell.length_a   1.000
_cell.length_b   1.000
_cell.length_c   1.000
_cell.angle_alpha   90.00
_cell.angle_beta   90.00
_cell.angle_gamma   90.00
#
_symmetry.space_group_name_H-M   'P 1'
#
loop_
_entity.id
_entity.type
_entity.pdbx_description
1 polymer ?
#
loop_
_entity_poly.entity_id
_entity_poly.type
_entity_poly.pdbx_seq_one_letter_code
_entity_poly.pdbx_strand_id
1 'polypeptide(L)'
;MNNKLPQCLLGKKVYLNEKKAYTIKYQDNRNKDGIHVLLFVGDKPVIFAILKKDGSFSESFFLDKKTNEASVIAINRYNRIVDRKAKLQLTQDDLRDALRSKEDAKMKNNHIIKLLVDEHLEDISNGWSSRLLYLQMTEFKTDQSLINASLREALRKANPQKAFYYLTLHRRDDLLLELIHQLSNQNQLLETIFEYYIAFPEETYLLSFLKQAAKTLPITDIKLIQKVLTFTLSFDIHYKSHYFKPIFLLFYKRTKKEPDIETKDWLTQISRDSSLKGAIRSITKTK
;
A
#
# COMPACT_ATOMS: atom_id res chain seq x y z
N MET A 1 -9.43 21.01 -5.30
CA MET A 1 -9.40 20.36 -3.98
C MET A 1 -8.02 19.79 -3.76
N ASN A 2 -7.32 20.19 -2.71
CA ASN A 2 -5.94 19.76 -2.46
C ASN A 2 -5.99 18.42 -1.70
N ASN A 3 -6.35 17.34 -2.39
CA ASN A 3 -6.51 16.01 -1.81
C ASN A 3 -5.13 15.39 -1.55
N LYS A 4 -4.56 15.68 -0.38
CA LYS A 4 -3.34 14.99 0.09
C LYS A 4 -3.66 13.52 0.36
N LEU A 5 -2.68 12.64 0.14
CA LEU A 5 -2.80 11.23 0.52
C LEU A 5 -3.16 11.10 2.01
N PRO A 6 -4.08 10.18 2.39
CA PRO A 6 -4.43 9.92 3.78
C PRO A 6 -3.19 9.63 4.63
N GLN A 7 -3.13 10.10 5.87
CA GLN A 7 -1.99 9.84 6.74
C GLN A 7 -2.10 8.44 7.40
N CYS A 8 -0.95 7.77 7.54
CA CYS A 8 -0.81 6.69 8.53
C CYS A 8 -0.42 7.33 9.86
N LEU A 9 -1.31 7.19 10.84
CA LEU A 9 -1.18 7.78 12.18
C LEU A 9 -0.62 6.77 13.20
N LEU A 10 -0.50 5.51 12.80
CA LEU A 10 0.14 4.47 13.59
C LEU A 10 1.55 4.91 14.03
N GLY A 11 1.86 4.79 15.31
CA GLY A 11 3.15 5.22 15.86
C GLY A 11 3.25 6.70 16.22
N LYS A 12 2.31 7.55 15.79
CA LYS A 12 2.37 8.98 16.07
C LYS A 12 2.02 9.27 17.53
N LYS A 13 2.78 10.20 18.11
CA LYS A 13 2.47 10.82 19.40
C LYS A 13 1.51 11.98 19.18
N VAL A 14 0.43 11.99 19.94
CA VAL A 14 -0.59 13.05 19.91
C VAL A 14 -0.75 13.62 21.31
N TYR A 15 -1.05 14.91 21.36
CA TYR A 15 -1.25 15.67 22.59
C TYR A 15 -2.69 16.17 22.57
N LEU A 16 -3.51 15.75 23.52
CA LEU A 16 -4.85 16.32 23.70
C LEU A 16 -4.76 17.66 24.44
N ASN A 17 -3.83 17.74 25.41
CA ASN A 17 -3.42 18.95 26.11
C ASN A 17 -1.88 18.98 26.12
N GLU A 18 -1.27 20.16 26.28
CA GLU A 18 0.19 20.38 26.23
C GLU A 18 1.02 19.52 27.20
N LYS A 19 0.39 18.82 28.15
CA LYS A 19 1.06 18.11 29.26
C LYS A 19 1.22 16.61 29.08
N LYS A 20 0.41 15.94 28.24
CA LYS A 20 0.42 14.47 28.14
C LYS A 20 0.37 13.97 26.71
N ALA A 21 1.41 13.22 26.35
CA ALA A 21 1.50 12.53 25.08
C ALA A 21 0.80 11.17 25.15
N TYR A 22 0.09 10.83 24.09
CA TYR A 22 -0.47 9.50 23.86
C TYR A 22 0.03 8.96 22.52
N THR A 23 0.13 7.65 22.38
CA THR A 23 0.57 7.03 21.12
C THR A 23 -0.60 6.33 20.44
N ILE A 24 -0.77 6.53 19.14
CA ILE A 24 -1.75 5.78 18.35
C ILE A 24 -1.14 4.41 18.02
N LYS A 25 -1.71 3.34 18.58
CA LYS A 25 -1.31 1.94 18.29
C LYS A 25 -2.38 1.14 17.54
N TYR A 26 -3.54 1.76 17.29
CA TYR A 26 -4.62 1.21 16.48
C TYR A 26 -5.25 2.34 15.66
N GLN A 27 -5.47 2.08 14.37
CA GLN A 27 -6.24 2.94 13.48
C GLN A 27 -7.15 2.09 12.57
N ASP A 28 -8.30 2.64 12.23
CA ASP A 28 -9.25 2.04 11.30
C ASP A 28 -9.84 3.11 10.36
N ASN A 29 -9.47 3.01 9.09
CA ASN A 29 -9.80 3.99 8.06
C ASN A 29 -11.02 3.56 7.23
N ARG A 30 -11.74 2.51 7.63
CA ARG A 30 -12.90 1.98 6.88
C ARG A 30 -14.18 2.77 7.12
N ASN A 31 -14.19 3.64 8.13
CA ASN A 31 -15.41 4.31 8.59
C ASN A 31 -15.68 5.58 7.77
N LYS A 32 -16.97 5.88 7.55
CA LYS A 32 -17.40 7.02 6.72
C LYS A 32 -17.25 8.37 7.43
N ASP A 33 -17.34 8.35 8.76
CA ASP A 33 -17.32 9.50 9.67
C ASP A 33 -15.89 9.94 10.04
N GLY A 34 -14.88 9.10 9.79
CA GLY A 34 -13.48 9.45 10.01
C GLY A 34 -12.59 8.24 10.24
N ILE A 35 -11.38 8.52 10.71
CA ILE A 35 -10.39 7.52 11.11
C ILE A 35 -10.59 7.24 12.59
N HIS A 36 -11.02 6.03 12.92
CA HIS A 36 -11.19 5.63 14.32
C HIS A 36 -9.84 5.19 14.87
N VAL A 37 -9.44 5.75 16.00
CA VAL A 37 -8.14 5.45 16.63
C VAL A 37 -8.31 5.11 18.11
N LEU A 38 -7.38 4.30 18.62
CA LEU A 38 -7.17 4.13 20.06
C LEU A 38 -5.83 4.74 20.43
N LEU A 39 -5.85 5.60 21.45
CA LEU A 39 -4.68 6.27 22.00
C LEU A 39 -4.25 5.55 23.28
N PHE A 40 -2.94 5.37 23.43
CA PHE A 40 -2.36 4.51 24.46
C PHE A 40 -1.47 5.28 25.43
N VAL A 41 -1.48 4.82 26.69
CA VAL A 41 -0.44 5.08 27.70
C VAL A 41 0.22 3.75 28.03
N GLY A 42 1.51 3.60 27.69
CA GLY A 42 2.14 2.28 27.68
C GLY A 42 1.42 1.37 26.68
N ASP A 43 0.97 0.20 27.14
CA ASP A 43 0.23 -0.78 26.33
C ASP A 43 -1.28 -0.80 26.59
N LYS A 44 -1.79 0.12 27.41
CA LYS A 44 -3.23 0.20 27.70
C LYS A 44 -3.92 1.25 26.81
N PRO A 45 -4.99 0.88 26.07
CA PRO A 45 -5.81 1.87 25.38
C PRO A 45 -6.57 2.69 26.43
N VAL A 46 -6.51 4.01 26.33
CA VAL A 46 -7.13 4.92 27.31
C VAL A 46 -8.16 5.85 26.70
N ILE A 47 -8.04 6.17 25.42
CA ILE A 47 -8.90 7.13 24.74
C ILE A 47 -9.29 6.56 23.38
N PHE A 48 -10.57 6.67 23.07
CA PHE A 48 -11.08 6.52 21.71
C PHE A 48 -11.19 7.91 21.08
N ALA A 49 -10.80 8.02 19.81
CA ALA A 49 -11.00 9.23 19.06
C ALA A 49 -11.37 8.96 17.60
N ILE A 50 -12.09 9.91 17.02
CA ILE A 50 -12.38 9.98 15.59
C ILE A 50 -11.56 11.14 15.03
N LEU A 51 -10.67 10.83 14.10
CA LEU A 51 -9.82 11.81 13.43
C LEU A 51 -10.35 12.07 12.01
N LYS A 52 -10.27 13.32 11.57
CA LYS A 52 -10.51 13.67 10.17
C LYS A 52 -9.35 13.19 9.30
N LYS A 53 -9.53 13.18 7.98
CA LYS A 53 -8.48 12.77 7.02
C LYS A 53 -7.20 13.62 7.10
N ASP A 54 -7.30 14.85 7.59
CA ASP A 54 -6.17 15.76 7.82
C ASP A 54 -5.45 15.51 9.16
N GLY A 55 -5.92 14.55 9.97
CA GLY A 55 -5.36 14.19 11.28
C GLY A 55 -5.91 14.99 12.45
N SER A 56 -6.79 15.96 12.22
CA SER A 56 -7.42 16.74 13.30
C SER A 56 -8.47 15.91 14.06
N PHE A 57 -8.65 16.19 15.35
CA PHE A 57 -9.66 15.53 16.18
C PHE A 57 -11.06 16.01 15.83
N SER A 58 -11.97 15.07 15.56
CA SER A 58 -13.40 15.33 15.44
C SER A 58 -14.12 15.07 16.77
N GLU A 59 -13.84 13.93 17.40
CA GLU A 59 -14.32 13.57 18.74
C GLU A 59 -13.20 12.83 19.47
N SER A 60 -13.10 13.01 20.78
CA SER A 60 -12.30 12.13 21.63
C SER A 60 -12.87 12.05 23.04
N PHE A 61 -12.78 10.87 23.67
CA PHE A 61 -13.16 10.68 25.06
C PHE A 61 -12.39 9.54 25.70
N PHE A 62 -12.22 9.62 27.02
CA PHE A 62 -11.61 8.55 27.79
C PHE A 62 -12.54 7.35 27.89
N LEU A 63 -11.98 6.16 27.69
CA LEU A 63 -12.71 4.89 27.66
C LEU A 63 -13.28 4.48 29.02
N ASP A 64 -12.76 5.04 30.12
CA ASP A 64 -13.27 4.86 31.49
C ASP A 64 -14.47 5.77 31.81
N LYS A 65 -14.69 6.83 31.03
CA LYS A 65 -15.73 7.84 31.27
C LYS A 65 -16.94 7.69 30.35
N LYS A 66 -16.72 7.24 29.11
CA LYS A 66 -17.77 7.16 28.08
C LYS A 66 -17.50 5.96 27.17
N THR A 67 -18.57 5.37 26.67
CA THR A 67 -18.56 4.36 25.62
C THR A 67 -19.62 4.68 24.59
N ASN A 68 -19.32 4.44 23.32
CA ASN A 68 -20.32 4.41 22.25
C ASN A 68 -20.11 3.16 21.39
N GLU A 69 -21.00 2.92 20.43
CA GLU A 69 -20.92 1.75 19.55
C GLU A 69 -19.57 1.68 18.82
N ALA A 70 -19.09 2.81 18.28
CA ALA A 70 -17.82 2.90 17.58
C ALA A 70 -16.62 2.53 18.47
N SER A 71 -16.59 3.01 19.72
CA SER A 71 -15.51 2.70 20.65
C SER A 71 -15.53 1.23 21.08
N VAL A 72 -16.72 0.64 21.26
CA VAL A 72 -16.88 -0.79 21.55
C VAL A 72 -16.39 -1.64 20.37
N ILE A 73 -16.75 -1.28 19.13
CA ILE A 73 -16.25 -1.96 17.93
C ILE A 73 -14.73 -1.86 17.83
N ALA A 74 -14.16 -0.67 18.05
CA ALA A 74 -12.72 -0.46 17.99
C ALA A 74 -11.96 -1.28 19.07
N ILE A 75 -12.44 -1.27 20.32
CA ILE A 75 -11.89 -2.07 21.41
C ILE A 75 -11.97 -3.56 21.09
N ASN A 76 -13.12 -4.05 20.61
CA ASN A 76 -13.29 -5.45 20.27
C ASN A 76 -12.38 -5.88 19.12
N ARG A 77 -12.21 -5.04 18.09
CA ARG A 77 -11.24 -5.27 17.01
C ARG A 77 -9.81 -5.30 17.55
N TYR A 78 -9.44 -4.34 18.40
CA TYR A 78 -8.13 -4.30 19.01
C TYR A 78 -7.84 -5.53 19.88
N ASN A 79 -8.78 -5.95 20.73
CA ASN A 79 -8.62 -7.13 21.58
C ASN A 79 -8.42 -8.40 20.73
N ARG A 80 -9.19 -8.57 19.63
CA ARG A 80 -8.96 -9.69 18.68
C ARG A 80 -7.55 -9.69 18.11
N ILE A 81 -7.01 -8.52 17.77
CA ILE A 81 -5.64 -8.38 17.27
C ILE A 81 -4.63 -8.78 18.36
N VAL A 82 -4.82 -8.33 19.60
CA VAL A 82 -3.95 -8.64 20.74
C VAL A 82 -3.99 -10.13 21.07
N ASP A 83 -5.17 -10.71 21.23
CA ASP A 83 -5.37 -12.12 21.58
C ASP A 83 -4.75 -13.04 20.53
N ARG A 84 -4.85 -12.68 19.24
CA ARG A 84 -4.17 -13.44 18.17
C ARG A 84 -2.66 -13.31 18.29
N LYS A 85 -2.14 -12.09 18.48
CA LYS A 85 -0.69 -11.85 18.58
C LYS A 85 -0.07 -12.56 19.78
N ALA A 86 -0.83 -12.76 20.86
CA ALA A 86 -0.40 -13.54 22.02
C ALA A 86 -0.21 -15.03 21.72
N LYS A 87 -0.90 -15.55 20.69
CA LYS A 87 -0.75 -16.95 20.24
C LYS A 87 0.46 -17.15 19.30
N LEU A 88 1.02 -16.08 18.76
CA LEU A 88 2.23 -16.15 17.95
C LEU A 88 3.44 -16.38 18.85
N GLN A 89 4.26 -17.38 18.51
CA GLN A 89 5.50 -17.70 19.22
C GLN A 89 6.63 -16.73 18.82
N LEU A 90 6.39 -15.42 19.00
CA LEU A 90 7.33 -14.34 18.73
C LEU A 90 7.64 -13.58 20.03
N THR A 91 8.88 -13.67 20.48
CA THR A 91 9.35 -12.96 21.68
C THR A 91 9.71 -11.51 21.36
N GLN A 92 9.88 -10.67 22.39
CA GLN A 92 10.35 -9.28 22.19
C GLN A 92 11.76 -9.23 21.61
N ASP A 93 12.62 -10.20 21.96
CA ASP A 93 13.96 -10.30 21.38
C ASP A 93 13.90 -10.65 19.88
N ASP A 94 13.00 -11.55 19.49
CA ASP A 94 12.76 -11.88 18.07
C ASP A 94 12.32 -10.64 17.28
N LEU A 95 11.39 -9.84 17.83
CA LEU A 95 10.91 -8.62 17.19
C LEU A 95 12.02 -7.56 17.05
N ARG A 96 12.87 -7.41 18.06
CA ARG A 96 14.01 -6.48 18.04
C ARG A 96 15.12 -6.90 17.09
N ASP A 97 15.34 -8.20 16.94
CA ASP A 97 16.27 -8.78 15.98
C ASP A 97 15.74 -8.65 14.55
N ALA A 98 14.42 -8.81 14.36
CA ALA A 98 13.76 -8.67 13.06
C ALA A 98 13.83 -7.26 12.44
N LEU A 99 14.20 -6.24 13.22
CA LEU A 99 14.51 -4.90 12.71
C LEU A 99 15.84 -4.85 11.93
N ARG A 100 16.67 -5.88 12.01
CA ARG A 100 17.97 -5.97 11.30
C ARG A 100 17.81 -6.68 9.96
N SER A 101 18.80 -6.53 9.09
CA SER A 101 18.90 -7.28 7.84
C SER A 101 19.12 -8.77 8.11
N LYS A 102 18.98 -9.60 7.07
CA LYS A 102 19.20 -11.04 7.19
C LYS A 102 20.64 -11.37 7.57
N GLU A 103 21.58 -10.55 7.13
CA GLU A 103 23.01 -10.70 7.36
C GLU A 103 23.39 -10.34 8.82
N ASP A 104 22.69 -9.37 9.42
CA ASP A 104 23.00 -8.83 10.76
C ASP A 104 22.10 -9.40 11.88
N ALA A 105 20.99 -10.04 11.50
CA ALA A 105 20.06 -10.66 12.44
C ALA A 105 20.64 -11.97 12.98
N LYS A 106 20.49 -12.19 14.29
CA LYS A 106 20.92 -13.44 14.94
C LYS A 106 20.01 -14.61 14.59
N MET A 107 18.74 -14.35 14.32
CA MET A 107 17.71 -15.34 13.95
C MET A 107 17.70 -16.57 14.86
N LYS A 108 17.80 -16.36 16.19
CA LYS A 108 17.80 -17.46 17.18
C LYS A 108 16.57 -18.37 17.04
N ASN A 109 15.44 -17.80 16.65
CA ASN A 109 14.25 -18.54 16.27
C ASN A 109 14.33 -18.92 14.78
N ASN A 110 14.57 -20.19 14.48
CA ASN A 110 14.70 -20.71 13.11
C ASN A 110 13.44 -20.50 12.24
N HIS A 111 12.28 -20.26 12.86
CA HIS A 111 11.02 -20.04 12.17
C HIS A 111 10.64 -18.56 12.04
N ILE A 112 11.50 -17.64 12.46
CA ILE A 112 11.20 -16.20 12.53
C ILE A 112 10.65 -15.64 11.21
N ILE A 113 11.24 -15.99 10.07
CA ILE A 113 10.79 -15.48 8.76
C ILE A 113 9.36 -15.93 8.48
N LYS A 114 9.06 -17.21 8.67
CA LYS A 114 7.71 -17.75 8.45
C LYS A 114 6.70 -17.06 9.36
N LEU A 115 7.02 -16.91 10.65
CA LEU A 115 6.15 -16.26 11.61
C LEU A 115 5.86 -14.79 11.24
N LEU A 116 6.86 -14.05 10.76
CA LEU A 116 6.68 -12.68 10.29
C LEU A 116 5.83 -12.61 9.01
N VAL A 117 6.06 -13.52 8.06
CA VAL A 117 5.25 -13.62 6.82
C VAL A 117 3.80 -13.94 7.15
N ASP A 118 3.56 -14.93 8.00
CA ASP A 118 2.22 -15.36 8.41
C ASP A 118 1.48 -14.23 9.13
N GLU A 119 2.17 -13.49 10.01
CA GLU A 119 1.60 -12.31 10.68
C GLU A 119 1.23 -11.20 9.67
N HIS A 120 2.10 -10.88 8.70
CA HIS A 120 1.78 -9.90 7.65
C HIS A 120 0.61 -10.36 6.78
N LEU A 121 0.57 -11.63 6.38
CA LEU A 121 -0.51 -12.18 5.55
C LEU A 121 -1.87 -12.06 6.25
N GLU A 122 -1.89 -12.34 7.54
CA GLU A 122 -3.12 -12.26 8.32
C GLU A 122 -3.53 -10.79 8.56
N ASP A 123 -2.58 -9.89 8.80
CA ASP A 123 -2.85 -8.45 8.90
C ASP A 123 -3.40 -7.89 7.58
N ILE A 124 -2.82 -8.30 6.44
CA ILE A 124 -3.31 -7.96 5.09
C ILE A 124 -4.73 -8.50 4.88
N SER A 125 -4.97 -9.78 5.21
CA SER A 125 -6.26 -10.43 4.97
C SER A 125 -7.43 -9.74 5.71
N ASN A 126 -7.15 -9.19 6.89
CA ASN A 126 -8.16 -8.57 7.75
C ASN A 126 -8.18 -7.03 7.71
N GLY A 127 -7.19 -6.41 7.05
CA GLY A 127 -7.01 -4.97 7.04
C GLY A 127 -6.71 -4.42 8.43
N TRP A 128 -5.83 -5.08 9.18
CA TRP A 128 -5.47 -4.70 10.54
C TRP A 128 -4.28 -3.75 10.59
N SER A 129 -4.23 -2.94 11.66
CA SER A 129 -3.03 -2.18 12.01
C SER A 129 -1.90 -3.14 12.41
N SER A 130 -0.76 -3.05 11.70
CA SER A 130 0.35 -3.98 11.90
C SER A 130 1.31 -3.54 13.00
N ARG A 131 1.58 -4.46 13.96
CA ARG A 131 2.61 -4.19 14.98
C ARG A 131 4.02 -4.21 14.38
N LEU A 132 4.24 -5.00 13.33
CA LEU A 132 5.54 -5.13 12.68
C LEU A 132 5.87 -3.82 11.97
N LEU A 133 4.89 -3.24 11.25
CA LEU A 133 5.07 -1.92 10.64
C LEU A 133 5.17 -0.81 11.68
N TYR A 134 4.36 -0.84 12.74
CA TYR A 134 4.54 0.07 13.88
C TYR A 134 5.98 0.04 14.40
N LEU A 135 6.51 -1.15 14.69
CA LEU A 135 7.86 -1.33 15.22
C LEU A 135 8.92 -0.82 14.24
N GLN A 136 8.80 -1.16 12.96
CA GLN A 136 9.70 -0.69 11.90
C GLN A 136 9.69 0.84 11.79
N MET A 137 8.53 1.48 11.94
CA MET A 137 8.39 2.94 11.84
C MET A 137 8.91 3.67 13.09
N THR A 138 8.80 3.06 14.28
CA THR A 138 9.17 3.72 15.55
C THR A 138 10.60 3.44 15.98
N GLU A 139 11.12 2.24 15.73
CA GLU A 139 12.45 1.78 16.16
C GLU A 139 13.43 1.57 14.99
N PHE A 140 13.06 2.01 13.80
CA PHE A 140 13.78 1.90 12.53
C PHE A 140 15.30 1.65 12.67
N LYS A 141 15.78 0.59 12.03
CA LYS A 141 17.23 0.31 11.90
C LYS A 141 17.69 0.28 10.45
N THR A 142 16.94 -0.42 9.59
CA THR A 142 17.27 -0.55 8.16
C THR A 142 16.02 -0.84 7.35
N ASP A 143 16.00 -0.38 6.09
CA ASP A 143 14.94 -0.68 5.12
C ASP A 143 14.97 -2.14 4.65
N GLN A 144 16.10 -2.83 4.79
CA GLN A 144 16.25 -4.24 4.45
C GLN A 144 16.00 -5.17 5.64
N SER A 145 15.25 -4.70 6.65
CA SER A 145 14.93 -5.48 7.84
C SER A 145 14.21 -6.78 7.49
N LEU A 146 14.30 -7.79 8.36
CA LEU A 146 13.50 -9.01 8.22
C LEU A 146 12.00 -8.70 8.17
N ILE A 147 11.55 -7.66 8.89
CA ILE A 147 10.16 -7.16 8.83
C ILE A 147 9.79 -6.71 7.41
N ASN A 148 10.62 -5.90 6.75
CA ASN A 148 10.35 -5.42 5.40
C ASN A 148 10.52 -6.53 4.35
N ALA A 149 11.51 -7.41 4.53
CA ALA A 149 11.72 -8.56 3.66
C ALA A 149 10.52 -9.53 3.69
N SER A 150 10.04 -9.87 4.89
CA SER A 150 8.84 -10.70 5.08
C SER A 150 7.57 -10.02 4.57
N LEU A 151 7.45 -8.69 4.67
CA LEU A 151 6.34 -7.96 4.08
C LEU A 151 6.32 -8.09 2.55
N ARG A 152 7.47 -7.92 1.87
CA ARG A 152 7.55 -8.13 0.41
C ARG A 152 7.12 -9.55 0.02
N GLU A 153 7.54 -10.55 0.79
CA GLU A 153 7.10 -11.94 0.57
C GLU A 153 5.60 -12.13 0.79
N ALA A 154 5.04 -11.56 1.86
CA ALA A 154 3.61 -11.62 2.15
C ALA A 154 2.78 -10.93 1.06
N LEU A 155 3.21 -9.76 0.56
CA LEU A 155 2.53 -9.04 -0.53
C LEU A 155 2.43 -9.89 -1.79
N ARG A 156 3.45 -10.69 -2.10
CA ARG A 156 3.45 -11.58 -3.27
C ARG A 156 2.48 -12.75 -3.17
N LYS A 157 2.12 -13.16 -1.95
CA LYS A 157 1.24 -14.29 -1.64
C LYS A 157 -0.20 -13.87 -1.32
N ALA A 158 -0.38 -12.64 -0.83
CA ALA A 158 -1.68 -12.14 -0.42
C ALA A 158 -2.65 -11.91 -1.60
N ASN A 159 -3.94 -11.77 -1.29
CA ASN A 159 -4.88 -11.22 -2.26
C ASN A 159 -4.48 -9.78 -2.62
N PRO A 160 -4.37 -9.43 -3.92
CA PRO A 160 -3.78 -8.16 -4.33
C PRO A 160 -4.61 -6.94 -3.93
N GLN A 161 -5.94 -7.04 -3.93
CA GLN A 161 -6.81 -5.94 -3.53
C GLN A 161 -6.65 -5.63 -2.04
N LYS A 162 -6.63 -6.68 -1.22
CA LYS A 162 -6.36 -6.54 0.22
C LYS A 162 -4.94 -6.03 0.47
N ALA A 163 -3.96 -6.49 -0.30
CA ALA A 163 -2.59 -6.02 -0.21
C ALA A 163 -2.48 -4.54 -0.55
N PHE A 164 -3.13 -4.08 -1.63
CA PHE A 164 -3.16 -2.67 -2.00
C PHE A 164 -3.82 -1.80 -0.92
N TYR A 165 -4.97 -2.23 -0.40
CA TYR A 165 -5.61 -1.58 0.74
C TYR A 165 -4.67 -1.50 1.95
N TYR A 166 -3.97 -2.59 2.27
CA TYR A 166 -3.03 -2.64 3.39
C TYR A 166 -1.83 -1.69 3.21
N LEU A 167 -1.27 -1.60 2.00
CA LEU A 167 -0.18 -0.66 1.68
C LEU A 167 -0.62 0.79 1.85
N THR A 168 -1.77 1.16 1.31
CA THR A 168 -2.32 2.52 1.41
C THR A 168 -2.71 2.88 2.85
N LEU A 169 -3.23 1.92 3.62
CA LEU A 169 -3.52 2.09 5.04
C LEU A 169 -2.27 2.44 5.86
N HIS A 170 -1.14 1.79 5.56
CA HIS A 170 0.11 1.95 6.31
C HIS A 170 1.11 2.92 5.66
N ARG A 171 0.73 3.53 4.52
CA ARG A 171 1.60 4.41 3.73
C ARG A 171 2.92 3.75 3.33
N ARG A 172 2.80 2.49 2.90
CA ARG A 172 3.85 1.68 2.28
C ARG A 172 3.72 1.66 0.76
N ASP A 173 3.37 2.80 0.18
CA ASP A 173 3.24 3.01 -1.27
C ASP A 173 4.56 2.67 -2.01
N ASP A 174 5.71 2.75 -1.31
CA ASP A 174 7.03 2.31 -1.79
C ASP A 174 7.04 0.84 -2.25
N LEU A 175 6.19 0.00 -1.68
CA LEU A 175 6.09 -1.43 -2.00
C LEU A 175 5.00 -1.75 -3.04
N LEU A 176 4.35 -0.74 -3.63
CA LEU A 176 3.31 -0.96 -4.64
C LEU A 176 3.79 -1.81 -5.83
N LEU A 177 5.08 -1.72 -6.17
CA LEU A 177 5.72 -2.49 -7.24
C LEU A 177 5.61 -4.00 -7.02
N GLU A 178 5.53 -4.45 -5.76
CA GLU A 178 5.38 -5.87 -5.41
C GLU A 178 4.02 -6.44 -5.82
N LEU A 179 3.08 -5.62 -6.31
CA LEU A 179 1.77 -6.10 -6.80
C LEU A 179 1.74 -6.32 -8.32
N ILE A 180 2.78 -5.92 -9.05
CA ILE A 180 2.78 -5.92 -10.53
C ILE A 180 2.63 -7.33 -11.11
N HIS A 181 3.27 -8.33 -10.52
CA HIS A 181 3.20 -9.72 -11.01
C HIS A 181 1.79 -10.32 -10.90
N GLN A 182 0.91 -9.70 -10.13
CA GLN A 182 -0.46 -10.17 -9.93
C GLN A 182 -1.44 -9.54 -10.93
N LEU A 183 -1.04 -8.50 -11.68
CA LEU A 183 -1.92 -7.77 -12.59
C LEU A 183 -2.52 -8.65 -13.70
N SER A 184 -1.73 -9.54 -14.30
CA SER A 184 -2.18 -10.43 -15.38
C SER A 184 -3.34 -11.33 -14.98
N ASN A 185 -3.52 -11.62 -13.69
CA ASN A 185 -4.56 -12.49 -13.18
C ASN A 185 -5.71 -11.74 -12.50
N GLN A 186 -5.62 -10.40 -12.36
CA GLN A 186 -6.51 -9.62 -11.49
C GLN A 186 -6.85 -8.27 -12.11
N ASN A 187 -7.76 -8.31 -13.09
CA ASN A 187 -8.12 -7.16 -13.93
C ASN A 187 -8.61 -5.92 -13.18
N GLN A 188 -9.14 -6.06 -11.96
CA GLN A 188 -9.66 -4.95 -11.14
C GLN A 188 -8.58 -4.24 -10.32
N LEU A 189 -7.43 -4.88 -10.06
CA LEU A 189 -6.38 -4.28 -9.21
C LEU A 189 -5.86 -2.97 -9.83
N LEU A 190 -5.64 -2.98 -11.14
CA LEU A 190 -5.18 -1.81 -11.87
C LEU A 190 -6.16 -0.64 -11.74
N GLU A 191 -7.45 -0.91 -11.94
CA GLU A 191 -8.54 0.06 -11.78
C GLU A 191 -8.52 0.67 -10.38
N THR A 192 -8.45 -0.15 -9.34
CA THR A 192 -8.42 0.31 -7.94
C THR A 192 -7.20 1.17 -7.63
N ILE A 193 -6.01 0.81 -8.14
CA ILE A 193 -4.79 1.61 -7.99
C ILE A 193 -4.96 2.98 -8.64
N PHE A 194 -5.46 3.02 -9.87
CA PHE A 194 -5.64 4.27 -10.59
C PHE A 194 -6.71 5.17 -9.95
N GLU A 195 -7.86 4.62 -9.59
CA GLU A 195 -8.91 5.37 -8.90
C GLU A 195 -8.40 6.01 -7.61
N TYR A 196 -7.58 5.27 -6.85
CA TYR A 196 -6.97 5.78 -5.63
C TYR A 196 -6.02 6.95 -5.89
N TYR A 197 -5.09 6.84 -6.84
CA TYR A 197 -4.15 7.93 -7.15
C TYR A 197 -4.78 9.08 -7.96
N ILE A 198 -5.97 8.90 -8.55
CA ILE A 198 -6.80 10.01 -9.04
C ILE A 198 -7.51 10.71 -7.87
N ALA A 199 -7.98 9.97 -6.87
CA ALA A 199 -8.59 10.60 -5.70
C ALA A 199 -7.55 11.36 -4.85
N PHE A 200 -6.32 10.83 -4.78
CA PHE A 200 -5.22 11.31 -3.96
C PHE A 200 -3.93 11.40 -4.79
N PRO A 201 -3.75 12.47 -5.59
CA PRO A 201 -2.64 12.60 -6.51
C PRO A 201 -1.28 12.57 -5.79
N GLU A 202 -0.51 11.52 -6.08
CA GLU A 202 0.89 11.39 -5.71
C GLU A 202 1.63 10.72 -6.87
N GLU A 203 2.17 11.54 -7.75
CA GLU A 203 2.64 11.11 -9.07
C GLU A 203 3.84 10.17 -8.97
N THR A 204 4.68 10.31 -7.94
CA THR A 204 5.93 9.56 -7.80
C THR A 204 5.70 8.05 -7.71
N TYR A 205 4.75 7.60 -6.88
CA TYR A 205 4.47 6.18 -6.69
C TYR A 205 3.77 5.58 -7.91
N LEU A 206 2.75 6.26 -8.44
CA LEU A 206 2.03 5.81 -9.62
C LEU A 206 2.96 5.73 -10.84
N LEU A 207 3.79 6.75 -11.09
CA LEU A 207 4.73 6.73 -12.21
C LEU A 207 5.76 5.60 -12.08
N SER A 208 6.29 5.38 -10.88
CA SER A 208 7.24 4.29 -10.62
C SER A 208 6.59 2.94 -10.89
N PHE A 209 5.34 2.76 -10.45
CA PHE A 209 4.53 1.58 -10.74
C PHE A 209 4.32 1.37 -12.23
N LEU A 210 3.89 2.39 -12.97
CA LEU A 210 3.65 2.30 -14.41
C LEU A 210 4.92 2.00 -15.20
N LYS A 211 6.04 2.63 -14.83
CA LYS A 211 7.34 2.35 -15.45
C LYS A 211 7.76 0.90 -15.23
N GLN A 212 7.55 0.38 -14.03
CA GLN A 212 7.91 -1.00 -13.72
C GLN A 212 6.97 -1.98 -14.42
N ALA A 213 5.66 -1.71 -14.43
CA ALA A 213 4.68 -2.51 -15.17
C ALA A 213 5.04 -2.58 -16.67
N ALA A 214 5.41 -1.46 -17.27
CA ALA A 214 5.86 -1.42 -18.67
C ALA A 214 7.14 -2.23 -18.93
N LYS A 215 7.98 -2.43 -17.91
CA LYS A 215 9.21 -3.24 -18.02
C LYS A 215 8.96 -4.74 -17.85
N THR A 216 7.97 -5.16 -17.06
CA THR A 216 7.83 -6.56 -16.64
C THR A 216 6.61 -7.27 -17.16
N LEU A 217 5.53 -6.56 -17.53
CA LEU A 217 4.32 -7.21 -18.03
C LEU A 217 4.59 -7.94 -19.36
N PRO A 218 3.94 -9.08 -19.63
CA PRO A 218 4.05 -9.78 -20.90
C PRO A 218 3.61 -8.89 -22.07
N ILE A 219 4.43 -8.77 -23.12
CA ILE A 219 4.12 -7.95 -24.29
C ILE A 219 2.92 -8.50 -25.10
N THR A 220 2.67 -9.80 -24.95
CA THR A 220 1.54 -10.52 -25.54
C THR A 220 0.20 -10.24 -24.86
N ASP A 221 0.19 -9.69 -23.65
CA ASP A 221 -1.05 -9.33 -22.93
C ASP A 221 -1.59 -7.97 -23.39
N ILE A 222 -2.08 -7.95 -24.63
CA ILE A 222 -2.56 -6.74 -25.31
C ILE A 222 -3.64 -6.02 -24.50
N LYS A 223 -4.57 -6.76 -23.89
CA LYS A 223 -5.67 -6.19 -23.12
C LYS A 223 -5.16 -5.47 -21.88
N LEU A 224 -4.25 -6.07 -21.13
CA LEU A 224 -3.68 -5.42 -19.95
C LEU A 224 -2.84 -4.20 -20.33
N ILE A 225 -2.04 -4.28 -21.40
CA ILE A 225 -1.25 -3.15 -21.89
C ILE A 225 -2.16 -2.00 -22.33
N GLN A 226 -3.24 -2.29 -23.05
CA GLN A 226 -4.24 -1.29 -23.42
C GLN A 226 -4.80 -0.61 -22.17
N LYS A 227 -5.21 -1.38 -21.16
CA LYS A 227 -5.69 -0.79 -19.89
C LYS A 227 -4.64 0.12 -19.24
N VAL A 228 -3.39 -0.33 -19.11
CA VAL A 228 -2.30 0.48 -18.52
C VAL A 228 -2.12 1.79 -19.30
N LEU A 229 -2.09 1.72 -20.62
CA LEU A 229 -1.92 2.89 -21.49
C LEU A 229 -3.13 3.84 -21.42
N THR A 230 -4.35 3.30 -21.41
CA THR A 230 -5.59 4.08 -21.35
C THR A 230 -5.70 4.80 -20.02
N PHE A 231 -5.39 4.13 -18.91
CA PHE A 231 -5.36 4.80 -17.61
C PHE A 231 -4.24 5.84 -17.50
N THR A 232 -3.06 5.56 -18.06
CA THR A 232 -1.97 6.54 -18.10
C THR A 232 -2.37 7.78 -18.90
N LEU A 233 -3.04 7.60 -20.06
CA LEU A 233 -3.54 8.70 -20.88
C LEU A 233 -4.61 9.52 -20.15
N SER A 234 -5.55 8.86 -19.47
CA SER A 234 -6.57 9.52 -18.66
C SER A 234 -5.96 10.33 -17.52
N PHE A 235 -4.91 9.81 -16.88
CA PHE A 235 -4.17 10.53 -15.84
C PHE A 235 -3.44 11.76 -16.41
N ASP A 236 -2.78 11.63 -17.57
CA ASP A 236 -2.15 12.74 -18.29
C ASP A 236 -3.17 13.86 -18.60
N ILE A 237 -4.36 13.51 -19.08
CA ILE A 237 -5.42 14.47 -19.40
C ILE A 237 -5.92 15.16 -18.12
N HIS A 238 -6.19 14.39 -17.06
CA HIS A 238 -6.76 14.93 -15.82
C HIS A 238 -5.79 15.87 -15.10
N TYR A 239 -4.50 15.53 -15.04
CA TYR A 239 -3.49 16.28 -14.29
C TYR A 239 -2.58 17.14 -15.17
N LYS A 240 -2.78 17.17 -16.49
CA LYS A 240 -1.88 17.81 -17.46
C LYS A 240 -0.43 17.32 -17.34
N SER A 241 -0.26 16.02 -17.07
CA SER A 241 1.05 15.38 -17.00
C SER A 241 1.44 14.73 -18.35
N HIS A 242 2.62 14.12 -18.41
CA HIS A 242 3.23 13.63 -19.66
C HIS A 242 3.79 12.21 -19.51
N TYR A 243 3.08 11.33 -18.80
CA TYR A 243 3.49 9.96 -18.52
C TYR A 243 3.16 8.99 -19.64
N PHE A 244 2.16 9.27 -20.47
CA PHE A 244 1.77 8.38 -21.56
C PHE A 244 2.94 8.06 -22.50
N LYS A 245 3.63 9.09 -22.99
CA LYS A 245 4.75 8.93 -23.93
C LYS A 245 5.88 8.05 -23.38
N PRO A 246 6.46 8.31 -22.19
CA PRO A 246 7.53 7.46 -21.67
C PRO A 246 7.06 6.02 -21.39
N ILE A 247 5.84 5.81 -20.90
CA ILE A 247 5.29 4.46 -20.65
C ILE A 247 5.06 3.70 -21.96
N PHE A 248 4.44 4.33 -22.96
CA PHE A 248 4.26 3.75 -24.29
C PHE A 248 5.58 3.38 -24.94
N LEU A 249 6.58 4.26 -24.88
CA LEU A 249 7.90 4.00 -25.45
C LEU A 249 8.64 2.83 -24.78
N LEU A 250 8.39 2.55 -23.50
CA LEU A 250 8.94 1.37 -22.83
C LEU A 250 8.36 0.08 -23.43
N PHE A 251 7.03 -0.01 -23.58
CA PHE A 251 6.40 -1.14 -24.25
C PHE A 251 6.86 -1.28 -25.71
N TYR A 252 6.83 -0.19 -26.47
CA TYR A 252 7.21 -0.16 -27.89
C TYR A 252 8.69 -0.53 -28.14
N LYS A 253 9.60 -0.19 -27.21
CA LYS A 253 11.00 -0.63 -27.32
C LYS A 253 11.16 -2.11 -27.00
N ARG A 254 10.35 -2.66 -26.10
CA ARG A 254 10.36 -4.09 -25.76
C ARG A 254 9.85 -4.95 -26.91
N THR A 255 8.77 -4.54 -27.58
CA THR A 255 8.22 -5.30 -28.72
C THR A 255 9.24 -5.51 -29.84
N LYS A 256 10.13 -4.54 -30.09
CA LYS A 256 11.21 -4.66 -31.07
C LYS A 256 12.29 -5.68 -30.72
N LYS A 257 12.36 -6.10 -29.45
CA LYS A 257 13.32 -7.07 -28.95
C LYS A 257 12.74 -8.48 -28.85
N GLU A 258 11.43 -8.62 -29.03
CA GLU A 258 10.74 -9.91 -29.01
C GLU A 258 10.75 -10.49 -30.43
N PRO A 259 11.45 -11.63 -30.67
CA PRO A 259 11.60 -12.19 -32.02
C PRO A 259 10.28 -12.63 -32.64
N ASP A 260 9.33 -13.08 -31.81
CA ASP A 260 8.06 -13.67 -32.24
C ASP A 260 6.91 -12.65 -32.37
N ILE A 261 7.19 -11.35 -32.17
CA ILE A 261 6.16 -10.31 -32.18
C ILE A 261 6.49 -9.26 -33.24
N GLU A 262 5.72 -9.26 -34.32
CA GLU A 262 5.84 -8.19 -35.31
C GLU A 262 5.36 -6.85 -34.71
N THR A 263 6.25 -5.87 -34.66
CA THR A 263 5.95 -4.56 -34.05
C THR A 263 4.75 -3.85 -34.71
N LYS A 264 4.54 -4.04 -36.02
CA LYS A 264 3.41 -3.46 -36.75
C LYS A 264 2.08 -4.08 -36.33
N ASP A 265 2.04 -5.40 -36.20
CA ASP A 265 0.86 -6.12 -35.73
C ASP A 265 0.55 -5.72 -34.28
N TRP A 266 1.55 -5.72 -33.39
CA TRP A 266 1.37 -5.27 -32.02
C TRP A 266 0.81 -3.85 -31.93
N LEU A 267 1.34 -2.89 -32.70
CA LEU A 267 0.81 -1.53 -32.76
C LEU A 267 -0.63 -1.49 -33.25
N THR A 268 -0.97 -2.32 -34.23
CA THR A 268 -2.33 -2.42 -34.79
C THR A 268 -3.28 -2.94 -33.73
N GLN A 269 -2.89 -3.96 -32.97
CA GLN A 269 -3.68 -4.53 -31.88
C GLN A 269 -3.90 -3.52 -30.75
N ILE A 270 -2.84 -2.86 -30.26
CA ILE A 270 -2.95 -1.83 -29.21
C ILE A 270 -3.83 -0.66 -29.69
N SER A 271 -3.69 -0.21 -30.94
CA SER A 271 -4.44 0.92 -31.51
C SER A 271 -5.91 0.62 -31.83
N ARG A 272 -6.41 -0.60 -31.54
CA ARG A 272 -7.85 -0.90 -31.62
C ARG A 272 -8.65 -0.13 -30.59
N ASP A 273 -8.05 0.25 -29.46
CA ASP A 273 -8.64 1.18 -28.52
C ASP A 273 -8.62 2.59 -29.12
N SER A 274 -9.81 3.14 -29.38
CA SER A 274 -9.99 4.45 -30.00
C SER A 274 -9.40 5.58 -29.17
N SER A 275 -9.38 5.44 -27.84
CA SER A 275 -8.79 6.44 -26.94
C SER A 275 -7.28 6.57 -27.14
N LEU A 276 -6.61 5.46 -27.44
CA LEU A 276 -5.15 5.40 -27.60
C LEU A 276 -4.68 5.83 -28.99
N LYS A 277 -5.50 5.61 -30.02
CA LYS A 277 -5.13 5.80 -31.44
C LYS A 277 -4.55 7.18 -31.73
N GLY A 278 -5.14 8.24 -31.18
CA GLY A 278 -4.67 9.61 -31.36
C GLY A 278 -3.31 9.86 -30.71
N ALA A 279 -3.16 9.43 -29.46
CA ALA A 279 -1.94 9.60 -28.67
C ALA A 279 -0.76 8.77 -29.20
N ILE A 280 -1.02 7.56 -29.71
CA ILE A 280 0.01 6.74 -30.36
C ILE A 280 0.48 7.39 -31.65
N ARG A 281 -0.45 7.85 -32.50
CA ARG A 281 -0.12 8.50 -33.78
C ARG A 281 0.75 9.74 -33.60
N SER A 282 0.47 10.57 -32.58
CA SER A 282 1.27 11.77 -32.34
C SER A 282 2.73 11.45 -32.00
N ILE A 283 2.98 10.36 -31.26
CA ILE A 283 4.32 9.89 -30.90
C ILE A 283 5.02 9.21 -32.08
N THR A 284 4.32 8.39 -32.85
CA THR A 284 4.95 7.63 -33.95
C THR A 284 5.23 8.49 -35.18
N LYS A 285 4.52 9.61 -35.36
CA LYS A 285 4.75 10.59 -36.43
C LYS A 285 5.90 11.56 -36.14
N THR A 286 6.36 11.69 -34.89
CA THR A 286 7.46 12.60 -34.51
C THR A 286 8.86 12.08 -34.87
N LYS A 287 8.97 11.34 -35.98
CA LYS A 287 10.26 10.91 -36.54
C LYS A 287 10.74 11.89 -37.60
#